data_AF-A0A8J7ZEH3-F1
#
_entry.id   AF-A0A8J7ZEH3-F1
#
_cell.length_a   1.000
_cell.length_b   1.000
_cell.length_c   1.000
_cell.angle_alpha   90.00
_cell.angle_beta   90.00
_cell.angle_gamma   90.00
#
_symmetry.space_group_name_H-M   'P 1'
#
loop_
_entity.id
_entity.type
_entity.pdbx_description
1 polymer ?
#
loop_
_entity_poly.entity_id
_entity_poly.type
_entity_poly.pdbx_seq_one_letter_code
_entity_poly.pdbx_strand_id
1 'polypeptide(L)'
;MPLLYDELFTCPNCSIIFQSKVLGGFNTFGKHYSDFYIGSQEDPQPILYEINICPKCGFSGFTIDLKSFSVDIELVQLAIEKVANFTGKKPSEFKAGDGYLVIANYLHNLNIEEKIGYYLKATYAYRELEDSMLESTRLEIINLIDEVLEKKKFVIQTKEFYLYLIGELYRLVGKTSESLMYFEKSLKIANKKSLISKLVEHQLKNPMEVLPQDFLRT
;
A
#
# COMPACT_ATOMS: atom_id res chain seq x y z
N MET A 1 -3.95 21.45 10.44
CA MET A 1 -2.60 21.34 11.05
C MET A 1 -2.39 19.95 11.66
N PRO A 2 -1.74 19.05 10.92
CA PRO A 2 -1.32 17.74 11.42
C PRO A 2 -0.37 17.88 12.63
N LEU A 3 -0.57 17.04 13.64
CA LEU A 3 0.23 17.04 14.86
C LEU A 3 1.30 15.96 14.76
N LEU A 4 2.57 16.34 14.55
CA LEU A 4 3.71 15.43 14.66
C LEU A 4 4.40 15.61 16.01
N TYR A 5 4.74 14.52 16.66
CA TYR A 5 5.56 14.53 17.87
C TYR A 5 6.59 13.40 17.83
N ASP A 6 7.69 13.59 18.55
CA ASP A 6 8.74 12.58 18.65
C ASP A 6 8.43 11.59 19.78
N GLU A 7 8.63 10.30 19.52
CA GLU A 7 8.45 9.22 20.49
C GLU A 7 9.67 8.28 20.45
N LEU A 8 10.06 7.76 21.62
CA LEU A 8 11.16 6.81 21.75
C LEU A 8 10.61 5.38 21.71
N PHE A 9 11.24 4.53 20.91
CA PHE A 9 10.91 3.13 20.76
C PHE A 9 12.13 2.25 21.05
N THR A 10 11.89 1.07 21.63
CA THR A 10 12.89 -0.01 21.71
C THR A 10 12.57 -1.01 20.61
N CYS A 11 13.49 -1.23 19.68
CA CYS A 11 13.29 -2.19 18.60
C CYS A 11 13.16 -3.62 19.17
N PRO A 12 12.06 -4.34 18.93
CA PRO A 12 11.89 -5.71 19.45
C PRO A 12 12.85 -6.72 18.79
N ASN A 13 13.36 -6.43 17.59
CA ASN A 13 14.29 -7.31 16.87
C ASN A 13 15.76 -7.17 17.31
N CYS A 14 16.24 -5.93 17.51
CA CYS A 14 17.68 -5.70 17.78
C CYS A 14 17.95 -4.85 19.03
N SER A 15 16.92 -4.53 19.80
CA SER A 15 16.95 -3.85 21.10
C SER A 15 17.55 -2.44 21.12
N ILE A 16 17.86 -1.84 19.96
CA ILE A 16 18.28 -0.44 19.92
C ILE A 16 17.12 0.48 20.30
N ILE A 17 17.43 1.52 21.06
CA ILE A 17 16.50 2.62 21.33
C ILE A 17 16.66 3.64 20.22
N PHE A 18 15.55 4.05 19.59
CA PHE A 18 15.53 5.05 18.53
C PHE A 18 14.34 5.99 18.68
N GLN A 19 14.50 7.20 18.15
CA GLN A 19 13.43 8.19 18.09
C GLN A 19 12.77 8.12 16.71
N SER A 20 11.44 8.16 16.69
CA SER A 20 10.64 8.24 15.46
C SER A 20 9.54 9.29 15.62
N LYS A 21 9.00 9.76 14.50
CA LYS A 21 7.89 10.70 14.47
C LYS A 21 6.57 9.96 14.42
N VAL A 22 5.65 10.34 15.31
CA VAL A 22 4.30 9.78 15.36
C VAL A 22 3.30 10.90 15.03
N LEU A 23 2.31 10.54 14.22
CA LEU A 23 1.25 11.44 13.80
C LEU A 23 0.05 11.32 14.75
N GLY A 24 -0.26 12.39 15.48
CA GLY A 24 -1.39 12.47 16.40
C GLY A 24 -2.73 12.78 15.74
N GLY A 25 -2.73 13.24 14.48
CA GLY A 25 -3.95 13.49 13.73
C GLY A 25 -3.69 14.03 12.33
N PHE A 26 -4.61 13.73 11.41
CA PHE A 26 -4.59 14.16 10.02
C PHE A 26 -6.00 14.22 9.44
N ASN A 27 -6.14 14.89 8.30
CA ASN A 27 -7.36 14.87 7.49
C ASN A 27 -7.17 14.02 6.23
N THR A 28 -8.28 13.56 5.65
CA THR A 28 -8.32 12.78 4.40
C THR A 28 -9.04 13.55 3.29
N PHE A 29 -8.86 14.88 3.24
CA PHE A 29 -9.49 15.77 2.25
C PHE A 29 -8.57 16.13 1.08
N GLY A 30 -7.47 15.38 0.90
CA GLY A 30 -6.50 15.64 -0.16
C GLY A 30 -6.91 15.05 -1.51
N LYS A 31 -5.90 14.75 -2.33
CA LYS A 31 -6.10 14.18 -3.67
C LYS A 31 -6.65 12.75 -3.56
N HIS A 32 -7.63 12.46 -4.40
CA HIS A 32 -8.13 11.10 -4.61
C HIS A 32 -7.43 10.49 -5.82
N TYR A 33 -6.84 9.32 -5.64
CA TYR A 33 -6.16 8.61 -6.70
C TYR A 33 -7.02 7.45 -7.21
N SER A 34 -6.83 7.13 -8.48
CA SER A 34 -7.54 6.06 -9.17
C SER A 34 -7.28 4.68 -8.59
N ASP A 35 -6.14 4.47 -7.93
CA ASP A 35 -5.79 3.23 -7.24
C ASP A 35 -6.27 3.18 -5.78
N PHE A 36 -7.24 4.02 -5.41
CA PHE A 36 -7.86 4.12 -4.08
C PHE A 36 -7.01 4.80 -3.01
N TYR A 37 -5.85 5.34 -3.35
CA TYR A 37 -5.14 6.19 -2.40
C TYR A 37 -5.86 7.53 -2.20
N ILE A 38 -5.89 8.00 -0.95
CA ILE A 38 -6.41 9.32 -0.58
C ILE A 38 -5.32 10.02 0.23
N GLY A 39 -4.74 11.07 -0.34
CA GLY A 39 -3.74 11.89 0.33
C GLY A 39 -4.37 12.83 1.37
N SER A 40 -3.53 13.40 2.23
CA SER A 40 -3.93 14.55 3.04
C SER A 40 -3.81 15.84 2.23
N GLN A 41 -4.62 16.85 2.59
CA GLN A 41 -4.55 18.17 1.96
C GLN A 41 -3.28 18.93 2.35
N GLU A 42 -2.75 18.66 3.55
CA GLU A 42 -1.58 19.32 4.11
C GLU A 42 -0.47 18.30 4.37
N ASP A 43 0.78 18.75 4.35
CA ASP A 43 1.91 17.95 4.82
C ASP A 43 1.98 17.90 6.35
N PRO A 44 2.49 16.80 6.93
CA PRO A 44 2.95 15.58 6.25
C PRO A 44 1.83 14.68 5.73
N GLN A 45 2.17 13.88 4.71
CA GLN A 45 1.32 12.78 4.27
C GLN A 45 1.27 11.63 5.31
N PRO A 46 0.08 11.24 5.79
CA PRO A 46 -0.07 10.28 6.90
C PRO A 46 0.57 8.92 6.65
N ILE A 47 0.52 8.45 5.40
CA ILE A 47 1.08 7.15 4.98
C ILE A 47 2.56 6.99 5.32
N LEU A 48 3.29 8.10 5.46
CA LEU A 48 4.71 8.10 5.78
C LEU A 48 5.01 7.93 7.28
N TYR A 49 3.98 8.00 8.14
CA TYR A 49 4.11 8.06 9.61
C TYR A 49 3.18 7.07 10.34
N GLU A 50 2.43 6.22 9.64
CA GLU A 50 1.59 5.19 10.30
C GLU A 50 2.44 4.09 10.96
N ILE A 51 3.63 3.85 10.42
CA ILE A 51 4.57 2.83 10.87
C ILE A 51 5.88 3.48 11.30
N ASN A 52 6.59 2.84 12.22
CA ASN A 52 7.95 3.24 12.58
C ASN A 52 8.94 2.17 12.14
N ILE A 53 10.12 2.61 11.75
CA ILE A 53 11.18 1.76 11.20
C ILE A 53 12.42 1.90 12.05
N CYS A 54 12.97 0.77 12.48
CA CYS A 54 14.22 0.72 13.19
C CYS A 54 15.38 1.11 12.24
N PRO A 55 16.13 2.18 12.51
CA PRO A 55 17.19 2.66 11.62
C PRO A 55 18.41 1.72 11.58
N LYS A 56 18.50 0.75 12.50
CA LYS A 56 19.60 -0.23 12.54
C LYS A 56 19.32 -1.46 11.70
N CYS A 57 18.14 -2.06 11.87
CA CYS A 57 17.84 -3.38 11.28
C CYS A 57 16.67 -3.39 10.31
N GLY A 58 15.96 -2.28 10.09
CA GLY A 58 14.81 -2.22 9.18
C GLY A 58 13.54 -2.89 9.71
N PHE A 59 13.52 -3.36 10.97
CA PHE A 59 12.27 -3.81 11.59
C PHE A 59 11.23 -2.69 11.53
N SER A 60 10.04 -3.02 11.08
CA SER A 60 8.96 -2.06 10.86
C SER A 60 7.70 -2.53 11.55
N GLY A 61 6.94 -1.63 12.15
CA GLY A 61 5.68 -1.96 12.82
C GLY A 61 4.84 -0.72 13.10
N PHE A 62 3.55 -0.90 13.33
CA PHE A 62 2.69 0.20 13.79
C PHE A 62 3.08 0.62 15.21
N THR A 63 2.77 1.86 15.58
CA THR A 63 3.09 2.40 16.91
C THR A 63 2.57 1.52 18.06
N ILE A 64 1.42 0.86 17.89
CA ILE A 64 0.88 -0.06 18.90
C ILE A 64 1.66 -1.39 18.95
N ASP A 65 2.09 -1.91 17.80
CA ASP A 65 2.80 -3.19 17.70
C ASP A 65 4.20 -3.08 18.27
N LEU A 66 4.87 -1.94 18.10
CA LEU A 66 6.16 -1.65 18.70
C LEU A 66 6.14 -1.63 20.24
N LYS A 67 4.94 -1.52 20.83
CA LYS A 67 4.74 -1.58 22.28
C LYS A 67 4.42 -3.00 22.76
N SER A 68 4.00 -3.91 21.87
CA SER A 68 3.74 -5.32 22.19
C SER A 68 4.90 -6.22 21.77
N PHE A 69 5.60 -6.80 22.75
CA PHE A 69 6.89 -7.50 22.58
C PHE A 69 6.83 -8.91 21.92
N SER A 70 5.71 -9.35 21.36
CA SER A 70 5.61 -10.71 20.79
C SER A 70 5.68 -10.71 19.26
N VAL A 71 6.89 -10.65 18.72
CA VAL A 71 7.16 -10.92 17.29
C VAL A 71 8.01 -12.18 17.16
N ASP A 72 7.73 -12.98 16.13
CA ASP A 72 8.63 -14.05 15.73
C ASP A 72 9.87 -13.43 15.07
N ILE A 73 11.02 -13.55 15.74
CA ILE A 73 12.26 -12.93 15.32
C ILE A 73 12.77 -13.54 14.01
N GLU A 74 12.56 -14.83 13.79
CA GLU A 74 12.98 -15.53 12.57
C GLU A 74 12.11 -15.08 11.38
N LEU A 75 10.79 -15.04 11.60
CA LEU A 75 9.78 -14.18 10.96
C LEU A 75 10.34 -12.89 10.36
N VAL A 76 10.68 -12.02 11.30
CA VAL A 76 11.10 -10.66 11.04
C VAL A 76 12.38 -10.60 10.23
N GLN A 77 13.38 -11.43 10.56
CA GLN A 77 14.67 -11.44 9.87
C GLN A 77 14.52 -11.84 8.40
N LEU A 78 13.76 -12.91 8.12
CA LEU A 78 13.48 -13.35 6.75
C LEU A 78 12.71 -12.28 5.95
N ALA A 79 11.76 -11.59 6.59
CA ALA A 79 11.03 -10.50 5.96
C ALA A 79 11.95 -9.31 5.59
N ILE A 80 12.83 -8.91 6.51
CA ILE A 80 13.81 -7.83 6.27
C ILE A 80 14.75 -8.20 5.12
N GLU A 81 15.30 -9.41 5.12
CA GLU A 81 16.19 -9.89 4.05
C GLU A 81 15.48 -9.93 2.69
N LYS A 82 14.24 -10.43 2.67
CA LYS A 82 13.43 -10.46 1.45
C LYS A 82 13.20 -9.05 0.88
N VAL A 83 12.89 -8.08 1.73
CA VAL A 83 12.69 -6.69 1.29
C VAL A 83 14.00 -6.06 0.84
N ALA A 84 15.11 -6.30 1.54
CA ALA A 84 16.43 -5.81 1.13
C ALA A 84 16.82 -6.36 -0.26
N ASN A 85 16.57 -7.64 -0.51
CA ASN A 85 16.82 -8.27 -1.82
C ASN A 85 15.90 -7.72 -2.91
N PHE A 86 14.61 -7.52 -2.61
CA PHE A 86 13.64 -6.99 -3.57
C PHE A 86 13.92 -5.53 -3.94
N THR A 87 14.32 -4.71 -2.96
CA THR A 87 14.52 -3.27 -3.14
C THR A 87 15.95 -2.89 -3.51
N GLY A 88 16.92 -3.78 -3.25
CA GLY A 88 18.35 -3.49 -3.35
C GLY A 88 18.87 -2.54 -2.26
N LYS A 89 18.03 -2.14 -1.29
CA LYS A 89 18.38 -1.21 -0.22
C LYS A 89 18.93 -1.93 1.00
N LYS A 90 19.81 -1.27 1.75
CA LYS A 90 20.20 -1.77 3.08
C LYS A 90 19.05 -1.54 4.07
N PRO A 91 18.87 -2.40 5.08
CA PRO A 91 17.84 -2.19 6.10
C PRO A 91 17.92 -0.83 6.82
N SER A 92 19.11 -0.24 6.94
CA SER A 92 19.32 1.09 7.51
C SER A 92 18.81 2.24 6.62
N GLU A 93 18.48 1.96 5.36
CA GLU A 93 18.01 2.93 4.37
C GLU A 93 16.50 2.79 4.10
N PHE A 94 15.83 1.85 4.77
CA PHE A 94 14.40 1.61 4.60
C PHE A 94 13.57 2.84 4.98
N LYS A 95 12.59 3.13 4.14
CA LYS A 95 11.56 4.16 4.34
C LYS A 95 10.18 3.50 4.46
N ALA A 96 9.14 4.32 4.63
CA ALA A 96 7.77 3.86 4.86
C ALA A 96 7.31 2.75 3.89
N GLY A 97 7.61 2.88 2.59
CA GLY A 97 7.26 1.86 1.61
C GLY A 97 7.93 0.51 1.88
N ASP A 98 9.23 0.51 2.18
CA ASP A 98 9.99 -0.71 2.51
C ASP A 98 9.44 -1.33 3.81
N GLY A 99 9.08 -0.50 4.79
CA GLY A 99 8.55 -0.94 6.06
C GLY A 99 7.18 -1.63 5.96
N TYR A 100 6.29 -1.15 5.10
CA TYR A 100 5.03 -1.85 4.81
C TYR A 100 5.27 -3.22 4.18
N LEU A 101 6.28 -3.35 3.30
CA LEU A 101 6.66 -4.65 2.75
C LEU A 101 7.22 -5.58 3.82
N VAL A 102 8.00 -5.06 4.78
CA VAL A 102 8.51 -5.87 5.91
C VAL A 102 7.32 -6.42 6.71
N ILE A 103 6.37 -5.57 7.09
CA ILE A 103 5.14 -5.97 7.81
C ILE A 103 4.36 -7.03 7.04
N ALA A 104 4.18 -6.85 5.74
CA ALA A 104 3.48 -7.80 4.87
C ALA A 104 4.12 -9.19 4.80
N ASN A 105 5.40 -9.31 5.15
CA ASN A 105 6.18 -10.55 5.03
C ASN A 105 6.47 -11.24 6.37
N TYR A 106 6.35 -10.55 7.53
CA TYR A 106 6.48 -11.21 8.84
C TYR A 106 5.15 -11.44 9.57
N LEU A 107 4.07 -10.72 9.23
CA LEU A 107 2.77 -10.98 9.86
C LEU A 107 2.27 -12.37 9.48
N HIS A 108 2.23 -13.25 10.47
CA HIS A 108 1.71 -14.60 10.32
C HIS A 108 0.21 -14.56 10.00
N ASN A 109 -0.23 -15.49 9.14
CA ASN A 109 -1.63 -15.71 8.78
C ASN A 109 -2.30 -14.61 7.94
N LEU A 110 -1.55 -13.68 7.35
CA LEU A 110 -2.14 -12.81 6.34
C LEU A 110 -2.64 -13.64 5.16
N ASN A 111 -3.93 -13.48 4.84
CA ASN A 111 -4.45 -13.94 3.56
C ASN A 111 -3.93 -13.01 2.44
N ILE A 112 -4.04 -13.46 1.19
CA ILE A 112 -3.46 -12.75 0.04
C ILE A 112 -4.06 -11.34 -0.11
N GLU A 113 -5.34 -11.14 0.23
CA GLU A 113 -6.00 -9.84 0.14
C GLU A 113 -5.46 -8.85 1.19
N GLU A 114 -5.17 -9.31 2.41
CA GLU A 114 -4.52 -8.49 3.44
C GLU A 114 -3.11 -8.10 3.00
N LYS A 115 -2.38 -9.04 2.40
CA LYS A 115 -1.05 -8.80 1.83
C LYS A 115 -1.10 -7.76 0.72
N ILE A 116 -2.07 -7.83 -0.19
CA ILE A 116 -2.32 -6.79 -1.23
C ILE A 116 -2.53 -5.42 -0.57
N GLY A 117 -3.28 -5.35 0.52
CA GLY A 117 -3.48 -4.11 1.28
C GLY A 117 -2.17 -3.47 1.75
N TYR A 118 -1.23 -4.25 2.31
CA TYR A 118 0.08 -3.74 2.70
C TYR A 118 0.96 -3.33 1.51
N TYR A 119 0.92 -4.08 0.41
CA TYR A 119 1.66 -3.71 -0.79
C TYR A 119 1.10 -2.43 -1.43
N LEU A 120 -0.22 -2.21 -1.39
CA LEU A 120 -0.83 -0.94 -1.81
C LEU A 120 -0.32 0.21 -0.94
N LYS A 121 -0.31 0.05 0.40
CA LYS A 121 0.28 1.06 1.30
C LYS A 121 1.74 1.35 0.96
N ALA A 122 2.52 0.32 0.60
CA ALA A 122 3.89 0.50 0.14
C ALA A 122 3.95 1.36 -1.14
N THR A 123 3.11 1.08 -2.15
CA THR A 123 3.04 1.93 -3.36
C THR A 123 2.64 3.37 -3.06
N TYR A 124 1.74 3.61 -2.11
CA TYR A 124 1.33 4.96 -1.74
C TYR A 124 2.49 5.72 -1.09
N ALA A 125 3.21 5.06 -0.18
CA ALA A 125 4.40 5.64 0.43
C ALA A 125 5.51 5.90 -0.60
N TYR A 126 5.77 4.97 -1.53
CA TYR A 126 6.74 5.18 -2.60
C TYR A 126 6.35 6.32 -3.54
N ARG A 127 5.05 6.50 -3.83
CA ARG A 127 4.54 7.64 -4.61
C ARG A 127 4.87 8.97 -3.92
N GLU A 128 4.53 9.10 -2.63
CA GLU A 128 4.78 10.34 -1.88
C GLU A 128 6.28 10.61 -1.64
N LEU A 129 7.12 9.59 -1.74
CA LEU A 129 8.58 9.70 -1.62
C LEU A 129 9.30 9.80 -2.97
N GLU A 130 8.59 9.77 -4.09
CA GLU A 130 9.15 9.67 -5.45
C GLU A 130 10.18 8.53 -5.57
N ASP A 131 9.91 7.40 -4.93
CA ASP A 131 10.83 6.27 -4.82
C ASP A 131 10.72 5.35 -6.04
N SER A 132 11.87 4.91 -6.55
CA SER A 132 11.96 4.05 -7.75
C SER A 132 11.28 2.68 -7.58
N MET A 133 11.00 2.25 -6.34
CA MET A 133 10.32 0.99 -6.08
C MET A 133 8.84 0.99 -6.48
N LEU A 134 8.24 2.17 -6.72
CA LEU A 134 6.82 2.32 -7.03
C LEU A 134 6.33 1.36 -8.13
N GLU A 135 6.99 1.33 -9.28
CA GLU A 135 6.56 0.50 -10.41
C GLU A 135 6.75 -1.00 -10.13
N SER A 136 7.90 -1.39 -9.57
CA SER A 136 8.17 -2.79 -9.24
C SER A 136 7.18 -3.36 -8.22
N THR A 137 6.74 -2.54 -7.24
CA THR A 137 5.74 -2.98 -6.27
C THR A 137 4.35 -3.06 -6.88
N ARG A 138 3.99 -2.18 -7.83
CA ARG A 138 2.74 -2.31 -8.61
C ARG A 138 2.69 -3.64 -9.38
N LEU A 139 3.80 -4.05 -9.99
CA LEU A 139 3.89 -5.34 -10.68
C LEU A 139 3.70 -6.54 -9.72
N GLU A 140 4.25 -6.45 -8.51
CA GLU A 140 4.05 -7.51 -7.52
C GLU A 140 2.60 -7.58 -7.02
N ILE A 141 1.90 -6.45 -6.90
CA ILE A 141 0.46 -6.44 -6.60
C ILE A 141 -0.34 -7.11 -7.72
N ILE A 142 -0.01 -6.87 -8.99
CA ILE A 142 -0.65 -7.53 -10.12
C ILE A 142 -0.57 -9.05 -9.98
N ASN A 143 0.63 -9.59 -9.68
CA ASN A 143 0.83 -11.03 -9.46
C ASN A 143 -0.05 -11.57 -8.32
N LEU A 144 -0.12 -10.84 -7.20
CA LEU A 144 -0.96 -11.22 -6.06
C LEU A 144 -2.45 -11.21 -6.42
N ILE A 145 -2.92 -10.22 -7.18
CA ILE A 145 -4.32 -10.15 -7.61
C ILE A 145 -4.65 -11.29 -8.59
N ASP A 146 -3.76 -11.62 -9.51
CA ASP A 146 -3.96 -12.76 -10.41
C ASP A 146 -4.14 -14.06 -9.61
N GLU A 147 -3.37 -14.28 -8.54
CA GLU A 147 -3.54 -15.42 -7.62
C GLU A 147 -4.93 -15.43 -6.93
N VAL A 148 -5.42 -14.26 -6.48
CA VAL A 148 -6.77 -14.12 -5.90
C VAL A 148 -7.85 -14.48 -6.92
N LEU A 149 -7.72 -13.97 -8.15
CA LEU A 149 -8.66 -14.22 -9.24
C LEU A 149 -8.68 -15.70 -9.68
N GLU A 150 -7.51 -16.35 -9.73
CA GLU A 150 -7.38 -17.77 -10.04
C GLU A 150 -8.01 -18.66 -8.97
N LYS A 151 -7.72 -18.38 -7.70
CA LYS A 151 -8.30 -19.11 -6.56
C LYS A 151 -9.79 -18.86 -6.37
N LYS A 152 -10.32 -17.78 -6.97
CA LYS A 152 -11.73 -17.33 -6.85
C LYS A 152 -12.17 -17.18 -5.39
N LYS A 153 -11.25 -16.77 -4.51
CA LYS A 153 -11.51 -16.54 -3.09
C LYS A 153 -11.50 -15.04 -2.84
N PHE A 154 -12.66 -14.50 -2.50
CA PHE A 154 -12.91 -13.09 -2.25
C PHE A 154 -13.51 -12.96 -0.85
N VAL A 155 -12.68 -12.60 0.11
CA VAL A 155 -12.96 -12.52 1.55
C VAL A 155 -13.09 -11.07 1.99
N ILE A 156 -12.23 -10.18 1.49
CA ILE A 156 -12.18 -8.77 1.93
C ILE A 156 -12.85 -7.86 0.91
N GLN A 157 -12.49 -8.00 -0.36
CA GLN A 157 -13.03 -7.20 -1.45
C GLN A 157 -13.74 -8.05 -2.48
N THR A 158 -14.60 -7.42 -3.27
CA THR A 158 -15.36 -8.11 -4.30
C THR A 158 -14.53 -8.40 -5.54
N LYS A 159 -14.99 -9.32 -6.39
CA LYS A 159 -14.31 -9.65 -7.64
C LYS A 159 -14.17 -8.45 -8.56
N GLU A 160 -15.19 -7.61 -8.66
CA GLU A 160 -15.16 -6.40 -9.49
C GLU A 160 -14.14 -5.37 -9.00
N PHE A 161 -13.93 -5.28 -7.69
CA PHE A 161 -12.87 -4.45 -7.11
C PHE A 161 -11.50 -4.89 -7.63
N TYR A 162 -11.18 -6.19 -7.54
CA TYR A 162 -9.88 -6.71 -8.00
C TYR A 162 -9.71 -6.59 -9.51
N LEU A 163 -10.76 -6.84 -10.30
CA LEU A 163 -10.72 -6.64 -11.74
C LEU A 163 -10.48 -5.18 -12.13
N TYR A 164 -11.06 -4.23 -11.39
CA TYR A 164 -10.75 -2.82 -11.60
C TYR A 164 -9.31 -2.51 -11.18
N LEU A 165 -8.92 -2.91 -9.97
CA LEU A 165 -7.61 -2.57 -9.41
C LEU A 165 -6.48 -3.09 -10.28
N ILE A 166 -6.54 -4.34 -10.74
CA ILE A 166 -5.52 -4.89 -11.63
C ILE A 166 -5.49 -4.17 -12.98
N GLY A 167 -6.66 -3.80 -13.53
CA GLY A 167 -6.74 -3.00 -14.75
C GLY A 167 -6.12 -1.60 -14.58
N GLU A 168 -6.33 -0.99 -13.43
CA GLU A 168 -5.75 0.31 -13.08
C GLU A 168 -4.23 0.20 -12.86
N LEU A 169 -3.75 -0.85 -12.19
CA LEU A 169 -2.32 -1.09 -12.03
C LEU A 169 -1.63 -1.34 -13.38
N TYR A 170 -2.23 -2.12 -14.28
CA TYR A 170 -1.74 -2.29 -15.65
C TYR A 170 -1.65 -0.95 -16.38
N ARG A 171 -2.64 -0.06 -16.23
CA ARG A 171 -2.62 1.29 -16.80
C ARG A 171 -1.44 2.10 -16.26
N LEU A 172 -1.25 2.09 -14.94
CA LEU A 172 -0.22 2.83 -14.22
C LEU A 172 1.21 2.36 -14.54
N VAL A 173 1.38 1.13 -15.04
CA VAL A 173 2.69 0.61 -15.53
C VAL A 173 2.79 0.60 -17.06
N GLY A 174 1.88 1.29 -17.77
CA GLY A 174 1.92 1.46 -19.22
C GLY A 174 1.42 0.28 -20.07
N LYS A 175 0.81 -0.74 -19.45
CA LYS A 175 0.26 -1.93 -20.10
C LYS A 175 -1.21 -1.72 -20.49
N THR A 176 -1.44 -0.90 -21.51
CA THR A 176 -2.78 -0.44 -21.90
C THR A 176 -3.71 -1.57 -22.36
N SER A 177 -3.20 -2.55 -23.11
CA SER A 177 -4.04 -3.65 -23.63
C SER A 177 -4.61 -4.52 -22.51
N GLU A 178 -3.77 -4.88 -21.54
CA GLU A 178 -4.16 -5.62 -20.35
C GLU A 178 -5.13 -4.80 -19.49
N SER A 179 -4.84 -3.51 -19.29
CA SER A 179 -5.72 -2.59 -18.56
C SER A 179 -7.15 -2.60 -19.11
N LEU A 180 -7.32 -2.40 -20.43
CA LEU A 180 -8.62 -2.41 -21.09
C LEU A 180 -9.36 -3.75 -20.92
N MET A 181 -8.64 -4.87 -21.08
CA MET A 181 -9.22 -6.19 -20.89
C MET A 181 -9.80 -6.36 -19.48
N TYR A 182 -9.10 -5.92 -18.44
CA TYR A 182 -9.56 -6.07 -17.06
C TYR A 182 -10.68 -5.08 -16.70
N PHE A 183 -10.65 -3.85 -17.23
CA PHE A 183 -11.77 -2.90 -17.13
C PHE A 183 -13.05 -3.44 -17.75
N GLU A 184 -13.00 -4.03 -18.95
CA GLU A 184 -14.16 -4.68 -19.56
C GLU A 184 -14.70 -5.84 -18.72
N LYS A 185 -13.80 -6.66 -18.14
CA LYS A 185 -14.20 -7.75 -17.23
C LYS A 185 -14.89 -7.19 -15.97
N SER A 186 -14.38 -6.10 -15.40
CA SER A 186 -14.97 -5.47 -14.22
C SER A 186 -16.37 -4.92 -14.52
N LEU A 187 -16.54 -4.16 -15.61
CA LEU A 187 -17.85 -3.59 -16.00
C LEU A 187 -18.94 -4.64 -16.23
N LYS A 188 -18.57 -5.81 -16.76
CA LYS A 188 -19.53 -6.90 -17.01
C LYS A 188 -20.21 -7.41 -15.74
N ILE A 189 -19.56 -7.30 -14.58
CA ILE A 189 -20.06 -7.82 -13.31
C ILE A 189 -20.37 -6.73 -12.27
N ALA A 190 -19.79 -5.53 -12.44
CA ALA A 190 -20.02 -4.42 -11.53
C ALA A 190 -21.48 -3.94 -11.61
N ASN A 191 -22.07 -3.62 -10.46
CA ASN A 191 -23.35 -2.91 -10.43
C ASN A 191 -23.19 -1.54 -11.11
N LYS A 192 -24.10 -1.18 -12.03
CA LYS A 192 -24.06 0.07 -12.82
C LYS A 192 -23.97 1.36 -12.00
N LYS A 193 -24.32 1.32 -10.71
CA LYS A 193 -24.25 2.48 -9.80
C LYS A 193 -23.15 2.37 -8.74
N SER A 194 -22.34 1.31 -8.76
CA SER A 194 -21.23 1.16 -7.81
C SER A 194 -20.12 2.18 -8.08
N LEU A 195 -19.31 2.43 -7.05
CA LEU A 195 -18.08 3.22 -7.21
C LEU A 195 -17.15 2.60 -8.28
N ILE A 196 -17.06 1.27 -8.32
CA ILE A 196 -16.21 0.55 -9.27
C ILE A 196 -16.64 0.80 -10.71
N SER A 197 -17.93 0.72 -11.04
CA SER A 197 -18.38 0.99 -12.42
C SER A 197 -18.12 2.44 -12.83
N LYS A 198 -18.35 3.40 -11.92
CA LYS A 198 -18.01 4.81 -12.14
C LYS A 198 -16.51 5.00 -12.42
N LEU A 199 -15.65 4.37 -11.63
CA LEU A 199 -14.20 4.43 -11.81
C LEU A 199 -13.76 3.82 -13.14
N VAL A 200 -14.28 2.64 -13.50
CA VAL A 200 -13.95 2.02 -14.79
C VAL A 200 -14.40 2.91 -15.95
N GLU A 201 -15.65 3.39 -15.94
CA GLU A 201 -16.17 4.27 -17.00
C GLU A 201 -15.35 5.56 -17.13
N HIS A 202 -14.92 6.12 -16.01
CA HIS A 202 -14.05 7.29 -15.99
C HIS A 202 -12.69 6.98 -16.61
N GLN A 203 -12.02 5.91 -16.18
CA GLN A 203 -10.69 5.55 -16.71
C GLN A 203 -10.72 5.18 -18.20
N LEU A 204 -11.83 4.63 -18.71
CA LEU A 204 -12.01 4.37 -20.14
C LEU A 204 -12.19 5.65 -20.98
N LYS A 205 -12.84 6.68 -20.42
CA LYS A 205 -13.13 7.94 -21.14
C LYS A 205 -12.04 9.00 -20.97
N ASN A 206 -11.48 9.09 -19.76
CA ASN A 206 -10.57 10.13 -19.34
C ASN A 206 -9.55 9.54 -18.33
N PRO A 207 -8.57 8.75 -18.81
CA PRO A 207 -7.61 8.08 -17.93
C PRO A 207 -6.74 9.09 -17.19
N MET A 208 -6.75 9.03 -15.86
CA MET A 208 -5.92 9.87 -15.00
C MET A 208 -5.70 9.22 -13.66
N GLU A 209 -4.49 9.41 -13.14
CA GLU A 209 -4.09 8.88 -11.84
C GLU A 209 -4.69 9.69 -10.67
N VAL A 210 -4.81 11.02 -10.82
CA VAL A 210 -5.49 11.88 -9.84
C VAL A 210 -6.90 12.20 -10.33
N LEU A 211 -7.90 11.78 -9.56
CA LEU A 211 -9.31 11.97 -9.86
C LEU A 211 -9.77 13.41 -9.56
N PRO A 212 -10.83 13.90 -10.23
CA PRO A 212 -11.45 15.17 -9.90
C PRO A 212 -11.96 15.21 -8.44
N GLN A 213 -11.86 16.35 -7.76
CA GLN A 213 -12.24 16.48 -6.34
C GLN A 213 -13.69 16.05 -6.04
N ASP A 214 -14.62 16.28 -6.96
CA ASP A 214 -16.03 15.92 -6.78
C ASP A 214 -16.40 14.51 -7.26
N PHE A 215 -15.41 13.70 -7.69
CA PHE A 215 -15.65 12.37 -8.27
C PHE A 215 -16.45 11.44 -7.34
N LEU A 216 -16.17 11.50 -6.03
CA LEU A 216 -16.83 10.65 -5.03
C LEU A 216 -18.14 11.25 -4.48
N ARG A 217 -18.49 12.48 -4.85
CA ARG A 217 -19.71 13.17 -4.37
C ARG A 217 -20.94 12.92 -5.24
N THR A 218 -20.75 12.34 -6.42
CA THR A 218 -21.81 11.94 -7.38
C THR A 218 -22.04 10.44 -7.35
#